data_AF-A0A7X7M751-F1
#
_entry.id   AF-A0A7X7M751-F1
#
_cell.length_a   1.000
_cell.length_b   1.000
_cell.length_c   1.000
_cell.angle_alpha   90.00
_cell.angle_beta   90.00
_cell.angle_gamma   90.00
#
_symmetry.space_group_name_H-M   'P 1'
#
loop_
_entity.id
_entity.type
_entity.pdbx_description
1 polymer ?
#
loop_
_entity_poly.entity_id
_entity_poly.type
_entity_poly.pdbx_seq_one_letter_code
_entity_poly.pdbx_strand_id
1 'polypeptide(L)'
;MSRNNNAPAVPAASGALNNFKMEVASELGISNYDSIDKGQLSSRQNGYVGGNMTRKMVAFAEQALSQGQSGSVSSASPTISS
;
A
#
# COMPACT_ATOMS: atom_id res chain seq x y z
N MET A 1 -18.41 -4.97 18.44
CA MET A 1 -16.96 -4.69 18.27
C MET A 1 -16.66 -4.67 16.79
N SER A 2 -16.28 -3.51 16.23
CA SER A 2 -15.90 -3.39 14.82
C SER A 2 -14.55 -4.07 14.62
N ARG A 3 -14.51 -5.18 13.87
CA ARG A 3 -13.26 -5.85 13.53
C ARG A 3 -12.59 -5.03 12.44
N ASN A 4 -11.68 -4.15 12.84
CA ASN A 4 -10.89 -3.36 11.92
C ASN A 4 -9.83 -4.28 11.30
N ASN A 5 -10.20 -4.96 10.22
CA ASN A 5 -9.36 -5.97 9.54
C ASN A 5 -8.30 -5.35 8.61
N ASN A 6 -7.95 -4.07 8.81
CA ASN A 6 -7.00 -3.31 7.99
C ASN A 6 -5.53 -3.67 8.31
N ALA A 7 -5.24 -4.96 8.50
CA ALA A 7 -3.87 -5.43 8.61
C ALA A 7 -3.31 -5.71 7.20
N PRO A 8 -2.06 -5.33 6.91
CA PRO A 8 -1.42 -5.73 5.67
C PRO A 8 -1.30 -7.25 5.61
N ALA A 9 -1.36 -7.82 4.40
CA ALA A 9 -1.24 -9.26 4.17
C ALA A 9 0.05 -9.86 4.76
N VAL A 10 1.11 -9.05 4.82
CA VAL A 10 2.36 -9.36 5.51
C VAL A 10 2.53 -8.37 6.68
N PRO A 11 2.28 -8.78 7.93
CA PRO A 11 2.34 -7.89 9.09
C PRO A 11 3.69 -7.17 9.25
N ALA A 12 4.79 -7.86 8.95
CA ALA A 12 6.15 -7.31 9.01
C ALA A 12 6.38 -6.14 8.04
N ALA A 13 5.57 -6.01 6.98
CA ALA A 13 5.69 -4.93 6.00
C ALA A 13 5.01 -3.64 6.44
N SER A 14 4.29 -3.61 7.57
CA SER A 14 3.50 -2.45 8.02
C SER A 14 4.31 -1.13 8.07
N GLY A 15 5.53 -1.18 8.61
CA GLY A 15 6.42 -0.01 8.66
C GLY A 15 6.84 0.47 7.27
N ALA A 16 7.24 -0.46 6.40
CA ALA A 16 7.62 -0.15 5.02
C ALA A 16 6.45 0.43 4.21
N LEU A 17 5.25 -0.15 4.37
CA LEU A 17 4.03 0.34 3.74
C LEU A 17 3.64 1.74 4.24
N ASN A 18 3.87 2.04 5.51
CA ASN A 18 3.63 3.37 6.04
C ASN A 18 4.60 4.40 5.42
N ASN A 19 5.89 4.09 5.36
CA ASN A 19 6.88 4.96 4.72
C ASN A 19 6.56 5.17 3.23
N PHE A 20 6.21 4.10 2.53
CA PHE A 20 5.85 4.19 1.12
C PHE A 20 4.60 5.06 0.89
N LYS A 21 3.58 4.92 1.74
CA LYS A 21 2.39 5.80 1.72
C LYS A 21 2.77 7.28 1.92
N MET A 22 3.74 7.57 2.78
CA MET A 22 4.25 8.92 3.04
C MET A 22 4.99 9.50 1.83
N GLU A 23 5.81 8.69 1.17
CA GLU A 23 6.50 9.06 -0.07
C GLU A 23 5.49 9.38 -1.18
N VAL A 24 4.52 8.50 -1.41
CA VAL A 24 3.45 8.71 -2.40
C VAL A 24 2.64 9.96 -2.08
N ALA A 25 2.28 10.20 -0.82
CA ALA A 25 1.57 11.43 -0.46
C ALA A 25 2.39 12.70 -0.76
N SER A 26 3.70 12.65 -0.49
CA SER A 26 4.63 13.75 -0.78
C SER A 26 4.76 14.00 -2.28
N GLU A 27 4.87 12.95 -3.10
CA GLU A 27 4.86 13.05 -4.58
C GLU A 27 3.58 13.71 -5.12
N LEU A 28 2.44 13.46 -4.46
CA LEU A 28 1.14 14.01 -4.82
C LEU A 28 0.91 15.43 -4.26
N GLY A 29 1.93 16.04 -3.66
CA GLY A 29 1.88 17.41 -3.12
C GLY A 29 1.16 17.52 -1.78
N ILE A 30 0.91 16.41 -1.09
CA ILE A 30 0.30 16.41 0.24
C ILE A 30 1.42 16.38 1.28
N SER A 31 1.82 17.57 1.73
CA SER A 31 2.82 17.72 2.79
C SER A 31 2.27 17.23 4.13
N ASN A 32 3.17 16.78 5.02
CA ASN A 32 2.85 16.43 6.41
C ASN A 32 1.75 15.36 6.54
N TYR A 33 1.66 14.45 5.57
CA TYR A 33 0.66 13.38 5.58
C TYR A 33 0.81 12.42 6.76
N ASP A 34 1.86 12.48 7.58
CA ASP A 34 2.02 11.66 8.78
C ASP A 34 1.23 12.28 9.93
N SER A 35 1.33 13.60 10.05
CA SER A 35 0.91 14.40 11.20
C SER A 35 -0.46 15.04 11.00
N ILE A 36 -0.90 15.23 9.75
CA ILE A 36 -2.27 15.69 9.45
C ILE A 36 -3.27 14.60 9.82
N ASP A 37 -4.31 14.97 10.58
CA ASP A 37 -5.47 14.11 10.78
C ASP A 37 -6.13 13.81 9.42
N LYS A 38 -6.26 12.52 9.09
CA LYS A 38 -6.83 12.07 7.81
C LYS A 38 -8.29 12.42 7.65
N GLY A 39 -8.99 12.75 8.75
CA GLY A 39 -10.33 13.33 8.72
C GLY A 39 -10.39 14.76 8.18
N GLN A 40 -9.26 15.50 8.19
CA GLN A 40 -9.16 16.85 7.61
C GLN A 40 -8.90 16.82 6.09
N LEU A 41 -8.34 15.72 5.59
CA LEU A 41 -8.16 15.51 4.16
C LEU A 41 -9.46 15.04 3.53
N SER A 42 -9.74 15.50 2.31
CA SER A 42 -10.89 15.00 1.57
C SER A 42 -10.75 13.50 1.31
N SER A 43 -11.87 12.77 1.31
CA SER A 43 -11.87 11.34 0.96
C SER A 43 -11.23 11.05 -0.39
N ARG A 44 -11.31 12.01 -1.33
CA ARG A 44 -10.66 11.94 -2.64
C ARG A 44 -9.14 11.99 -2.52
N GLN A 45 -8.58 12.87 -1.68
CA GLN A 45 -7.12 12.95 -1.47
C GLN A 45 -6.59 11.67 -0.81
N ASN A 46 -7.22 11.20 0.27
CA ASN A 46 -6.85 9.95 0.93
C ASN A 46 -6.93 8.76 -0.06
N GLY A 47 -8.01 8.71 -0.86
CA GLY A 47 -8.19 7.70 -1.90
C GLY A 47 -7.14 7.78 -3.00
N TYR A 48 -6.71 8.99 -3.39
CA TYR A 48 -5.70 9.18 -4.41
C TYR A 48 -4.31 8.69 -3.94
N VAL A 49 -3.95 8.92 -2.68
CA VAL A 49 -2.72 8.36 -2.09
C VAL A 49 -2.76 6.83 -2.11
N GLY A 50 -3.82 6.23 -1.55
CA GLY A 50 -3.96 4.77 -1.49
C GLY A 50 -3.99 4.12 -2.89
N GLY A 51 -4.69 4.74 -3.84
CA GLY A 51 -4.76 4.27 -5.22
C GLY A 51 -3.41 4.29 -5.94
N ASN A 52 -2.61 5.35 -5.76
CA ASN A 52 -1.27 5.43 -6.35
C ASN A 52 -0.30 4.45 -5.69
N MET A 53 -0.41 4.26 -4.37
CA MET A 53 0.35 3.24 -3.64
C MET A 53 0.10 1.84 -4.24
N THR A 54 -1.16 1.45 -4.42
CA THR A 54 -1.52 0.17 -5.04
C THR A 54 -1.01 0.06 -6.47
N ARG A 55 -1.19 1.09 -7.30
CA ARG A 55 -0.71 1.07 -8.70
C ARG A 55 0.79 0.85 -8.79
N LYS A 56 1.59 1.53 -7.97
CA LYS A 56 3.04 1.36 -7.95
C LYS A 56 3.47 -0.03 -7.47
N MET A 57 2.82 -0.56 -6.43
CA MET A 57 3.10 -1.93 -5.97
C MET A 57 2.77 -2.97 -7.04
N VAL A 58 1.64 -2.80 -7.74
CA VAL A 58 1.26 -3.68 -8.85
C VAL A 58 2.24 -3.55 -10.00
N ALA A 59 2.63 -2.33 -10.39
CA ALA A 59 3.63 -2.12 -11.45
C ALA A 59 4.98 -2.77 -11.12
N PHE A 60 5.43 -2.68 -9.86
CA PHE A 60 6.64 -3.38 -9.41
C PHE A 60 6.49 -4.90 -9.51
N ALA A 61 5.34 -5.45 -9.08
CA ALA A 61 5.07 -6.88 -9.20
C ALA A 61 5.00 -7.33 -10.68
N GLU A 62 4.37 -6.55 -11.56
CA GLU A 62 4.33 -6.80 -13.00
C GLU A 62 5.73 -6.79 -13.62
N GLN A 63 6.59 -5.86 -13.20
CA GLN A 63 7.99 -5.80 -13.63
C GLN A 63 8.81 -6.99 -13.10
N ALA A 64 8.57 -7.45 -11.89
CA ALA A 64 9.21 -8.67 -11.37
C ALA A 64 8.75 -9.91 -12.15
N LEU A 65 7.45 -10.01 -12.45
CA LEU A 65 6.88 -11.11 -13.26
C LEU A 65 7.45 -11.12 -14.68
N SER A 66 7.59 -9.96 -15.32
CA SER A 66 8.18 -9.88 -16.66
C SER A 66 9.66 -10.28 -16.71
N GLN A 67 10.38 -10.13 -15.60
CA GLN A 67 11.77 -10.59 -15.44
C GLN A 67 11.88 -12.07 -15.01
N GLY A 68 10.77 -12.80 -14.91
CA GLY A 68 10.76 -14.21 -14.53
C GLY A 68 10.89 -14.46 -13.02
N GLN A 69 10.72 -13.45 -12.17
CA GLN A 69 10.66 -13.59 -10.70
C GLN A 69 9.29 -14.09 -10.19
N SER A 70 8.64 -14.96 -10.97
CA SER A 70 7.36 -15.57 -10.63
C SER A 70 7.42 -16.41 -9.36
N GLY A 71 8.57 -17.01 -9.03
CA GLY A 71 8.74 -17.82 -7.82
C GLY A 71 8.51 -17.04 -6.51
N SER A 72 9.02 -15.81 -6.45
CA SER A 72 8.85 -14.91 -5.30
C SER A 72 7.43 -14.34 -5.17
N VAL A 73 6.71 -14.19 -6.28
CA VAL A 73 5.32 -13.71 -6.28
C VAL A 73 4.35 -14.81 -5.86
N SER A 74 4.56 -16.05 -6.33
CA SER A 74 3.74 -17.21 -5.96
C SER A 74 3.81 -17.57 -4.47
N SER A 75 4.92 -17.24 -3.80
CA SER A 75 5.09 -17.45 -2.35
C SER A 75 4.58 -16.30 -1.47
N ALA A 76 4.19 -15.16 -2.06
CA ALA A 76 3.96 -13.91 -1.32
C ALA A 76 2.64 -13.86 -0.55
N SER A 77 1.72 -14.81 -0.76
CA SER A 77 0.48 -14.87 0.01
C SER A 77 0.02 -16.32 0.18
N PRO A 78 -0.43 -16.75 1.37
CA PRO A 78 -1.27 -17.93 1.46
C PRO A 78 -2.50 -17.63 0.61
N THR A 79 -2.82 -18.53 -0.34
CA THR A 79 -4.19 -18.61 -0.85
C THR A 79 -5.09 -18.65 0.37
N ILE A 80 -6.03 -17.70 0.47
CA ILE A 80 -7.04 -17.72 1.52
C ILE A 80 -7.80 -19.04 1.33
N SER A 81 -7.44 -20.07 2.09
CA SER A 81 -8.27 -21.26 2.22
C SER A 81 -9.52 -20.79 2.95
N SER A 82 -10.61 -20.72 2.19
CA SER A 82 -11.98 -20.58 2.68
C SER A 82 -12.33 -21.74 3.62
#